data_AF-A0A645FHE9-F1
#
_entry.id   AF-A0A645FHE9-F1
#
_cell.length_a   1.000
_cell.length_b   1.000
_cell.length_c   1.000
_cell.angle_alpha   90.00
_cell.angle_beta   90.00
_cell.angle_gamma   90.00
#
_symmetry.space_group_name_H-M   'P 1'
#
loop_
_entity.id
_entity.type
_entity.pdbx_description
1 polymer ?
#
loop_
_entity_poly.entity_id
_entity_poly.type
_entity_poly.pdbx_seq_one_letter_code
_entity_poly.pdbx_strand_id
1 'polypeptide(L)'
;MLELGNRDILIKKLIDICLRYEKEYRIQAASFGCTGMYYIADELREKLKAQGCNMAVIEPLATGVKFLETIIQLGFTNSLNYNLNISGIKWII
;
A
#
# COMPACT_ATOMS: atom_id res chain seq x y z
N MET A 1 -0.25 -7.84 -17.69
CA MET A 1 1.02 -7.69 -16.95
C MET A 1 1.39 -6.21 -16.88
N LEU A 2 1.85 -5.74 -15.72
CA LEU A 2 2.34 -4.37 -15.52
C LEU A 2 3.77 -4.30 -16.09
N GLU A 3 3.99 -3.44 -17.09
CA GLU A 3 5.29 -3.35 -17.79
C GLU A 3 6.18 -2.32 -17.10
N LEU A 4 6.94 -2.79 -16.11
CA LEU A 4 7.81 -1.96 -15.27
C LEU A 4 8.93 -1.23 -16.03
N GLY A 5 9.29 -1.69 -17.23
CA GLY A 5 10.33 -1.09 -18.06
C GLY A 5 9.87 0.10 -18.91
N ASN A 6 8.56 0.36 -18.97
CA ASN A 6 8.01 1.51 -19.71
C ASN A 6 7.03 2.28 -18.83
N ARG A 7 7.52 3.39 -18.28
CA ARG A 7 6.79 4.27 -17.34
C ARG A 7 5.43 4.72 -17.88
N ASP A 8 5.36 5.15 -19.13
CA ASP A 8 4.12 5.70 -19.70
C ASP A 8 3.05 4.62 -19.86
N ILE A 9 3.45 3.43 -20.31
CA ILE A 9 2.56 2.27 -20.42
C ILE A 9 2.08 1.84 -19.03
N LEU A 10 2.98 1.82 -18.05
CA LEU A 10 2.67 1.47 -16.67
C LEU A 10 1.61 2.41 -16.08
N ILE A 11 1.85 3.72 -16.16
CA ILE A 11 0.95 4.74 -15.61
C ILE A 11 -0.42 4.67 -16.29
N LYS A 12 -0.47 4.56 -17.61
CA LYS A 12 -1.74 4.43 -18.33
C LYS A 12 -2.53 3.21 -17.85
N LYS A 13 -1.88 2.04 -17.76
CA LYS A 13 -2.52 0.80 -17.26
C LYS A 13 -3.02 0.97 -15.83
N LEU A 14 -2.25 1.62 -14.95
CA LEU A 14 -2.65 1.85 -13.57
C LEU A 14 -3.86 2.79 -13.46
N ILE A 15 -3.90 3.86 -14.27
CA ILE A 15 -5.05 4.76 -14.34
C ILE A 15 -6.31 4.00 -14.75
N ASP A 16 -6.24 3.24 -15.85
CA ASP A 16 -7.37 2.46 -16.36
C ASP A 16 -7.90 1.49 -15.30
N ILE A 17 -7.00 0.80 -14.58
CA ILE A 17 -7.36 -0.10 -13.48
C ILE A 17 -8.03 0.66 -12.33
N CYS A 18 -7.45 1.76 -11.86
CA CYS A 18 -7.97 2.51 -10.72
C CYS A 18 -9.34 3.11 -11.02
N LEU A 19 -9.54 3.71 -12.21
CA LEU A 19 -10.83 4.27 -12.63
C LEU A 19 -11.91 3.20 -12.73
N ARG A 20 -11.57 2.06 -13.36
CA ARG A 20 -12.50 0.94 -13.45
C ARG A 20 -12.87 0.44 -12.06
N TYR A 21 -11.90 0.32 -11.15
CA TYR A 21 -12.12 -0.28 -9.85
C TYR A 21 -12.85 0.64 -8.86
N GLU A 22 -12.63 1.94 -8.96
CA GLU A 22 -13.40 2.95 -8.23
C GLU A 22 -14.88 2.92 -8.68
N LYS A 23 -15.12 2.87 -10.00
CA LYS A 23 -16.47 2.85 -10.57
C LYS A 23 -17.23 1.55 -10.32
N GLU A 24 -16.61 0.40 -10.59
CA GLU A 24 -17.28 -0.91 -10.58
C GLU A 24 -17.37 -1.50 -9.17
N TYR A 25 -16.30 -1.35 -8.37
CA TYR A 25 -16.17 -2.04 -7.08
C TYR A 25 -16.13 -1.10 -5.88
N ARG A 26 -16.24 0.23 -6.11
CA ARG A 26 -16.14 1.25 -5.05
C ARG A 26 -14.84 1.17 -4.26
N ILE A 27 -13.76 0.72 -4.89
CA ILE A 27 -12.44 0.70 -4.26
C ILE A 27 -11.95 2.14 -4.11
N GLN A 28 -11.47 2.50 -2.92
CA GLN A 28 -11.06 3.86 -2.56
C GLN A 28 -9.58 3.98 -2.22
N ALA A 29 -8.84 2.87 -2.20
CA ALA A 29 -7.40 2.88 -2.00
C ALA A 29 -6.71 1.79 -2.83
N ALA A 30 -5.53 2.11 -3.34
CA ALA A 30 -4.63 1.18 -3.99
C ALA A 30 -3.23 1.32 -3.39
N SER A 31 -2.64 0.20 -2.97
CA SER A 31 -1.24 0.16 -2.56
C SER A 31 -0.40 -0.44 -3.67
N PHE A 32 0.77 0.14 -3.94
CA PHE A 32 1.73 -0.53 -4.80
C PHE A 32 2.20 -1.83 -4.14
N GLY A 33 2.24 -2.92 -4.92
CA GLY A 33 2.72 -4.22 -4.46
C GLY A 33 4.24 -4.36 -4.51
N CYS A 34 4.95 -3.37 -5.08
CA CYS A 34 6.40 -3.37 -5.20
C CYS A 34 6.94 -1.96 -4.93
N THR A 35 7.96 -1.87 -4.07
CA THR A 35 8.65 -0.60 -3.77
C THR A 35 9.36 -0.02 -4.99
N GLY A 36 9.64 -0.83 -6.02
CA GLY A 36 10.18 -0.37 -7.30
C GLY A 36 9.27 0.59 -8.07
N MET A 37 8.01 0.78 -7.65
CA MET A 37 7.06 1.72 -8.26
C MET A 37 7.06 3.11 -7.58
N TYR A 38 7.97 3.37 -6.64
CA TYR A 38 7.97 4.62 -5.87
C TYR A 38 7.97 5.90 -6.75
N TYR A 39 8.70 5.86 -7.86
CA TYR A 39 8.94 7.02 -8.73
C TYR A 39 7.71 7.48 -9.53
N ILE A 40 6.62 6.69 -9.57
CA ILE A 40 5.37 7.03 -10.28
C ILE A 40 4.23 7.42 -9.35
N ALA A 41 4.43 7.41 -8.03
CA ALA A 41 3.37 7.59 -7.05
C ALA A 41 2.65 8.94 -7.23
N ASP A 42 3.42 10.02 -7.31
CA ASP A 42 2.87 11.38 -7.38
C ASP A 42 2.17 11.65 -8.70
N GLU A 43 2.77 11.24 -9.81
CA GLU A 43 2.15 11.38 -11.12
C GLU A 43 0.84 10.58 -11.24
N LEU A 44 0.79 9.37 -10.67
CA LEU A 44 -0.45 8.58 -10.66
C LEU A 44 -1.55 9.30 -9.86
N ARG A 45 -1.22 9.86 -8.68
CA ARG A 45 -2.16 10.63 -7.85
C ARG A 45 -2.70 11.84 -8.60
N GLU A 46 -1.82 12.60 -9.25
CA GLU A 46 -2.19 13.78 -10.03
C GLU A 46 -3.12 13.43 -11.18
N LYS A 47 -2.78 12.39 -11.96
CA LYS A 47 -3.59 11.97 -13.10
C LYS A 47 -4.95 11.39 -12.69
N LEU A 48 -5.02 10.64 -11.59
CA LEU A 48 -6.30 10.15 -11.06
C LEU A 48 -7.20 11.30 -10.59
N LYS A 49 -6.62 12.26 -9.86
CA LYS A 49 -7.33 13.46 -9.40
C LYS A 49 -7.84 14.29 -10.57
N ALA A 50 -7.04 14.46 -11.63
CA ALA A 50 -7.43 15.16 -12.85
C ALA A 50 -8.61 14.49 -13.58
N GLN A 51 -8.82 13.19 -13.38
CA GLN A 51 -9.96 12.44 -13.92
C GLN A 51 -11.12 12.29 -12.92
N GLY A 52 -11.10 13.03 -11.81
CA GLY A 52 -12.16 12.98 -10.79
C GLY A 52 -12.16 11.73 -9.92
N CYS A 53 -11.10 10.91 -9.98
CA CYS A 53 -10.95 9.73 -9.13
C CYS A 53 -10.24 10.10 -7.83
N ASN A 54 -10.94 9.92 -6.71
CA ASN A 54 -10.47 10.24 -5.37
C ASN A 54 -9.79 9.05 -4.66
N MET A 55 -9.37 8.03 -5.42
CA MET A 55 -8.70 6.86 -4.86
C MET A 55 -7.36 7.26 -4.22
N ALA A 56 -7.12 6.84 -2.98
CA ALA A 56 -5.86 7.01 -2.31
C ALA A 56 -4.80 6.06 -2.89
N VAL A 57 -3.68 6.62 -3.40
CA VAL A 57 -2.53 5.84 -3.86
C VAL A 57 -1.50 5.78 -2.74
N ILE A 58 -1.26 4.57 -2.21
CA ILE A 58 -0.32 4.29 -1.13
C ILE A 58 0.99 3.82 -1.76
N GLU A 59 2.03 4.63 -1.56
CA GLU A 59 3.42 4.26 -1.87
C GLU A 59 4.03 3.66 -0.58
N PRO A 60 4.35 2.35 -0.57
CA PRO A 60 4.65 1.63 0.66
C PRO A 60 5.98 2.03 1.33
N LEU A 61 6.97 2.50 0.58
CA LEU A 61 8.28 2.83 1.14
C LEU A 61 8.19 4.07 2.06
N ALA A 62 7.73 5.20 1.52
CA ALA A 62 7.58 6.44 2.28
C ALA A 62 6.56 6.28 3.41
N THR A 63 5.46 5.56 3.14
CA THR A 63 4.44 5.28 4.16
C THR A 63 5.02 4.45 5.31
N GLY A 64 5.82 3.42 5.00
CA GLY A 64 6.46 2.57 6.00
C GLY A 64 7.49 3.33 6.85
N VAL A 65 8.31 4.19 6.22
CA VAL A 65 9.27 5.05 6.95
C VAL A 65 8.53 6.01 7.88
N LYS A 66 7.48 6.69 7.40
CA LYS A 66 6.70 7.62 8.23
C LYS A 66 6.03 6.91 9.41
N PHE A 67 5.52 5.70 9.18
CA PHE A 67 4.96 4.87 10.23
C PHE A 67 6.03 4.52 11.28
N LEU A 68 7.23 4.10 10.85
CA LEU A 68 8.35 3.81 11.74
C LEU A 68 8.75 5.02 12.60
N GLU A 69 8.88 6.20 12.00
CA GLU A 69 9.15 7.45 12.74
C GLU A 69 8.08 7.71 13.80
N THR A 70 6.81 7.52 13.44
CA THR A 70 5.67 7.78 14.32
C THR A 70 5.69 6.84 15.53
N ILE A 71 5.91 5.54 15.32
CA ILE A 71 5.94 4.58 16.43
C ILE A 71 7.13 4.81 17.37
N ILE A 72 8.28 5.25 16.84
CA ILE A 72 9.44 5.64 17.65
C ILE A 72 9.11 6.86 18.52
N GLN A 73 8.47 7.89 17.93
CA GLN A 73 8.06 9.09 18.67
C GLN A 73 7.04 8.80 19.78
N LEU A 74 6.19 7.80 19.57
CA LEU A 74 5.20 7.34 20.56
C LEU A 74 5.82 6.43 21.64
N GLY A 75 7.11 6.11 21.56
CA GLY A 75 7.77 5.21 22.52
C GLY A 75 7.37 3.74 22.36
N PHE A 76 6.80 3.36 21.21
CA PHE A 76 6.43 1.99 20.92
C PHE A 76 7.61 1.19 20.36
N THR A 77 7.63 -0.09 20.69
CA THR A 77 8.54 -1.09 20.13
C THR A 77 7.77 -2.38 19.83
N ASN A 78 8.39 -3.31 19.13
CA ASN A 78 7.78 -4.60 18.85
C ASN A 78 7.47 -5.33 20.15
N SER A 79 6.24 -5.84 20.27
CA SER A 79 5.86 -6.72 21.38
C SER A 79 6.61 -8.05 21.24
N LEU A 80 7.57 -8.30 22.13
CA LEU A 80 8.32 -9.54 22.21
C LEU A 80 7.66 -10.53 23.19
N ASN A 81 6.33 -10.71 23.09
CA ASN A 81 5.58 -11.68 23.89
C ASN A 81 5.95 -13.13 23.48
N TYR A 82 7.17 -13.57 23.81
CA TYR A 82 7.60 -14.96 23.72
C TYR A 82 7.10 -15.77 24.92
N ASN A 83 5.80 -15.76 25.20
CA ASN A 83 5.20 -16.74 26.12
C ASN A 83 4.87 -18.04 25.35
N LEU A 84 5.87 -18.61 24.68
CA LEU A 84 5.82 -20.00 24.23
C LEU A 84 6.18 -20.91 25.40
N ASN A 85 5.27 -21.03 26.36
CA ASN A 85 5.30 -22.16 27.28
C ASN A 85 4.37 -23.24 26.74
N ILE A 86 4.92 -24.41 26.42
CA ILE A 86 4.17 -25.61 26.00
C ILE A 86 3.03 -25.94 26.97
N SER A 87 3.15 -25.56 28.25
CA SER A 87 2.12 -25.74 29.28
C SER A 87 0.82 -24.97 29.03
N GLY A 88 0.81 -23.96 28.15
CA GLY A 88 -0.36 -23.13 27.85
C GLY A 88 -1.18 -23.61 26.64
N ILE A 89 -0.70 -24.60 25.89
CA ILE A 89 -1.42 -25.15 24.73
C ILE A 89 -2.41 -26.20 25.23
N LYS A 90 -3.65 -25.78 25.54
CA LYS A 90 -4.76 -26.73 25.62
C LYS A 90 -5.13 -27.14 24.20
N TRP A 91 -4.77 -28.36 23.83
CA TRP A 91 -5.35 -29.04 22.68
C TRP A 91 -6.84 -29.22 22.96
N ILE A 92 -7.69 -28.51 22.21
CA ILE A 92 -9.10 -28.87 22.11
C ILE A 92 -9.15 -30.04 21.12
N ILE A 93 -9.13 -31.25 21.66
CA ILE A 93 -9.68 -32.45 21.03
C ILE A 93 -10.74 -32.97 21.99
#